data_AF-A0A6P0VVC0-F1
#
_entry.id   AF-A0A6P0VVC0-F1
#
_cell.length_a   1.000
_cell.length_b   1.000
_cell.length_c   1.000
_cell.angle_alpha   90.00
_cell.angle_beta   90.00
_cell.angle_gamma   90.00
#
_symmetry.space_group_name_H-M   'P 1'
#
loop_
_entity.id
_entity.type
_entity.pdbx_description
1 polymer ?
#
loop_
_entity_poly.entity_id
_entity_poly.type
_entity_poly.pdbx_seq_one_letter_code
_entity_poly.pdbx_strand_id
1 'polypeptide(L)'
;MNRARKLRIDSLESDLNKLEKDYNDVADKRRCESNPQEINNLKLQEEHILKRIEDAEEQLNQLKQLEETKDNTEHLLQFLNSFGQEEKILASAQKAYHACSPEDWPNPVPDNLTGILSELKKIPQGSSKYTIIERWVGYLATNHELSQSVSGKLHQWGKENIKGYSDLLKEVVNIQISINSYLMVVVNTSNQSSVSNSNQEEKYFVNGWFRQENDTALDCAPLSPPQYFPETVTADEIQELLKVFLKEIGIKYIWRQLTIELFLPLTLMNQAVDTWNIDDGLGFPTPIGCEYQVLVRSSERLLPTYRRYQGCWQEKWDLL
;
A
#
# COMPACT_ATOMS: atom_id res chain seq x y z
N MET A 1 -2.22 -20.12 10.90
CA MET A 1 -1.79 -21.43 10.35
C MET A 1 -2.82 -21.91 9.32
N ASN A 2 -2.40 -22.17 8.07
CA ASN A 2 -3.31 -22.69 7.03
C ASN A 2 -3.80 -24.10 7.43
N ARG A 3 -5.12 -24.34 7.39
CA ARG A 3 -5.75 -25.63 7.73
C ARG A 3 -5.14 -26.80 6.95
N ALA A 4 -4.79 -26.59 5.68
CA ALA A 4 -4.15 -27.61 4.84
C ALA A 4 -2.76 -28.02 5.38
N ARG A 5 -2.01 -27.06 5.93
CA ARG A 5 -0.67 -27.32 6.49
C ARG A 5 -0.75 -28.01 7.84
N LYS A 6 -1.71 -27.64 8.69
CA LYS A 6 -1.97 -28.35 9.96
C LYS A 6 -2.26 -29.83 9.71
N LEU A 7 -3.17 -30.12 8.78
CA LEU A 7 -3.49 -31.49 8.38
C LEU A 7 -2.27 -32.24 7.84
N ARG A 8 -1.34 -31.54 7.17
CA ARG A 8 -0.11 -32.15 6.66
C ARG A 8 0.89 -32.48 7.77
N ILE A 9 1.03 -31.61 8.77
CA ILE A 9 1.85 -31.87 9.97
C ILE A 9 1.28 -33.06 10.73
N ASP A 10 -0.02 -33.05 11.03
CA ASP A 10 -0.70 -34.14 11.75
C ASP A 10 -0.54 -35.49 11.01
N SER A 11 -0.59 -35.47 9.66
CA SER A 11 -0.35 -36.65 8.82
C SER A 11 1.09 -37.15 8.94
N LEU A 12 2.09 -36.27 8.90
CA LEU A 12 3.50 -36.65 9.00
C LEU A 12 3.87 -37.18 10.39
N GLU A 13 3.31 -36.61 11.45
CA GLU A 13 3.48 -37.11 12.82
C GLU A 13 2.86 -38.50 12.98
N SER A 14 1.69 -38.74 12.38
CA SER A 14 1.09 -40.08 12.33
C SER A 14 1.94 -41.07 11.53
N ASP A 15 2.52 -40.65 10.41
CA ASP A 15 3.37 -41.50 9.58
C ASP A 15 4.69 -41.86 10.28
N LEU A 16 5.30 -40.93 11.02
CA LEU A 16 6.49 -41.19 11.83
C LEU A 16 6.23 -42.22 12.92
N ASN A 17 5.14 -42.07 13.68
CA ASN A 17 4.75 -43.03 14.72
C ASN A 17 4.56 -44.44 14.14
N LYS A 18 4.02 -44.55 12.92
CA LYS A 18 3.87 -45.83 12.23
C LYS A 18 5.21 -46.41 11.80
N LEU A 19 6.10 -45.60 11.22
CA LEU A 19 7.43 -46.03 10.81
C LEU A 19 8.30 -46.48 11.99
N GLU A 20 8.20 -45.80 13.13
CA GLU A 20 8.90 -46.18 14.35
C GLU A 20 8.41 -47.54 14.87
N LYS A 21 7.11 -47.79 14.82
CA LYS A 21 6.55 -49.10 15.14
C LYS A 21 7.04 -50.18 14.17
N ASP A 22 6.95 -49.93 12.87
CA ASP A 22 7.40 -50.87 11.83
C ASP A 22 8.89 -51.20 12.00
N TYR A 23 9.72 -50.22 12.35
CA TYR A 23 11.15 -50.43 12.66
C TYR A 23 11.35 -51.37 13.85
N ASN A 24 10.65 -51.12 14.96
CA ASN A 24 10.75 -51.96 16.16
C ASN A 24 10.27 -53.40 15.90
N ASP A 25 9.17 -53.57 15.17
CA ASP A 25 8.63 -54.89 14.80
C ASP A 25 9.64 -55.68 13.93
N VAL A 26 10.29 -55.03 12.96
CA VAL A 26 11.33 -55.66 12.13
C VAL A 26 12.59 -55.99 12.95
N ALA A 27 13.00 -55.09 13.85
CA ALA A 27 14.16 -55.29 14.71
C ALA A 27 13.98 -56.47 15.67
N ASP A 28 12.79 -56.60 16.28
CA ASP A 28 12.47 -57.73 17.14
C ASP A 28 12.37 -59.04 16.34
N LYS A 29 11.80 -59.01 15.13
CA LYS A 29 11.82 -60.17 14.23
C LYS A 29 13.24 -60.60 13.89
N ARG A 30 14.15 -59.65 13.60
CA ARG A 30 15.55 -59.95 13.29
C ARG A 30 16.30 -60.58 14.47
N ARG A 31 16.02 -60.17 15.71
CA ARG A 31 16.63 -60.75 16.92
C ARG A 31 16.25 -62.21 17.13
N CYS A 32 15.05 -62.60 16.71
CA CYS A 32 14.53 -63.95 16.84
C CYS A 32 14.84 -64.85 15.65
N GLU A 33 15.32 -64.30 14.53
CA GLU A 33 15.60 -65.05 13.31
C GLU A 33 16.96 -65.77 13.38
N SER A 34 17.01 -67.00 12.90
CA SER A 34 18.21 -67.85 12.90
C SER A 34 18.78 -68.07 11.49
N ASN A 35 17.99 -67.80 10.44
CA ASN A 35 18.43 -67.92 9.06
C ASN A 35 19.30 -66.72 8.64
N PRO A 36 20.58 -66.92 8.27
CA PRO A 36 21.48 -65.82 7.87
C PRO A 36 21.00 -64.98 6.69
N GLN A 37 20.30 -65.59 5.73
CA GLN A 37 19.80 -64.88 4.56
C GLN A 37 18.62 -63.98 4.93
N GLU A 38 17.75 -64.46 5.82
CA GLU A 38 16.62 -63.68 6.30
C GLU A 38 17.07 -62.55 7.23
N ILE A 39 18.10 -62.77 8.06
CA ILE A 39 18.73 -61.70 8.87
C ILE A 39 19.23 -60.56 7.97
N ASN A 40 19.87 -60.88 6.84
CA ASN A 40 20.33 -59.86 5.89
C ASN A 40 19.17 -59.12 5.23
N ASN A 41 18.09 -59.82 4.87
CA ASN A 41 16.88 -59.19 4.33
C ASN A 41 16.25 -58.22 5.34
N LEU A 42 16.12 -58.64 6.59
CA LEU A 42 15.56 -57.82 7.67
C LEU A 42 16.44 -56.60 7.96
N LYS A 43 17.77 -56.75 7.88
CA LYS A 43 18.70 -55.62 8.01
C LYS A 43 18.51 -54.58 6.90
N LEU A 44 18.35 -55.02 5.64
CA LEU A 44 18.04 -54.11 4.53
C LEU A 44 16.69 -53.41 4.71
N GLN A 45 15.71 -54.10 5.31
CA GLN A 45 14.42 -53.50 5.64
C GLN A 45 14.55 -52.44 6.75
N GLU A 46 15.33 -52.70 7.81
CA GLU A 46 15.63 -51.71 8.86
C GLU A 46 16.28 -50.46 8.26
N GLU A 47 17.29 -50.61 7.40
CA GLU A 47 17.97 -49.49 6.73
C GLU A 47 17.00 -48.68 5.86
N HIS A 48 16.09 -49.34 5.15
CA HIS A 48 15.08 -48.67 4.34
C HIS A 48 14.04 -47.92 5.20
N ILE A 49 13.63 -48.48 6.35
CA ILE A 49 12.71 -47.81 7.27
C ILE A 49 13.39 -46.59 7.90
N LEU A 50 14.65 -46.70 8.34
CA LEU A 50 15.42 -45.59 8.89
C LEU A 50 15.51 -44.42 7.91
N LYS A 51 15.84 -44.69 6.64
CA LYS A 51 15.88 -43.65 5.62
C LYS A 51 14.53 -42.94 5.46
N ARG A 52 13.42 -43.67 5.52
CA ARG A 52 12.08 -43.07 5.45
C ARG A 52 11.73 -42.24 6.68
N ILE A 53 12.24 -42.62 7.85
CA ILE A 53 12.12 -41.80 9.07
C ILE A 53 12.88 -40.50 8.89
N GLU A 54 14.15 -40.56 8.46
CA GLU A 54 14.97 -39.37 8.19
C GLU A 54 14.29 -38.43 7.18
N ASP A 55 13.81 -38.96 6.05
CA ASP A 55 13.11 -38.16 5.02
C ASP A 55 11.83 -37.49 5.57
N ALA A 56 11.09 -38.16 6.46
CA ALA A 56 9.87 -37.64 7.06
C ALA A 56 10.16 -36.61 8.17
N GLU A 57 11.19 -36.83 8.98
CA GLU A 57 11.69 -35.87 9.97
C GLU A 57 12.21 -34.59 9.29
N GLU A 58 12.92 -34.71 8.17
CA GLU A 58 13.38 -33.55 7.40
C GLU A 58 12.20 -32.73 6.86
N GLN A 59 11.19 -33.38 6.27
CA GLN A 59 9.98 -32.70 5.81
C GLN A 59 9.22 -32.03 6.94
N LEU A 60 9.11 -32.70 8.09
CA LEU A 60 8.45 -32.16 9.27
C LEU A 60 9.23 -30.97 9.84
N ASN A 61 10.56 -31.03 9.88
CA ASN A 61 11.42 -29.91 10.29
C ASN A 61 11.31 -28.74 9.31
N GLN A 62 11.29 -28.96 8.00
CA GLN A 62 11.05 -27.89 7.02
C GLN A 62 9.68 -27.23 7.23
N LEU A 63 8.64 -28.03 7.49
CA LEU A 63 7.29 -27.54 7.78
C LEU A 63 7.17 -26.85 9.14
N LYS A 64 8.00 -27.19 10.14
CA LYS A 64 8.04 -26.50 11.44
C LYS A 64 8.97 -25.26 11.40
N GLN A 65 10.05 -25.27 10.63
CA GLN A 65 10.94 -24.11 10.42
C GLN A 65 10.25 -22.98 9.65
N LEU A 66 9.34 -23.29 8.74
CA LEU A 66 8.42 -22.32 8.13
C LEU A 66 7.42 -21.71 9.14
N GLU A 67 7.43 -22.16 10.39
CA GLU A 67 6.69 -21.60 11.53
C GLU A 67 7.65 -20.82 12.46
N GLU A 68 8.91 -21.26 12.56
CA GLU A 68 10.02 -20.61 13.26
C GLU A 68 10.81 -19.56 12.45
N THR A 69 10.41 -19.23 11.22
CA THR A 69 10.64 -17.86 10.71
C THR A 69 9.86 -16.94 11.64
N LYS A 70 10.54 -16.63 12.75
CA LYS A 70 10.04 -16.03 13.99
C LYS A 70 8.97 -15.03 13.67
N ASP A 71 7.93 -15.06 14.49
CA ASP A 71 7.03 -13.92 14.66
C ASP A 71 7.83 -12.75 15.28
N ASN A 72 8.82 -12.24 14.53
CA ASN A 72 9.66 -11.10 14.85
C ASN A 72 8.85 -9.81 14.94
N THR A 73 7.53 -9.89 14.77
CA THR A 73 6.60 -8.79 14.96
C THR A 73 6.61 -8.31 16.40
N GLU A 74 6.83 -9.18 17.40
CA GLU A 74 6.98 -8.76 18.79
C GLU A 74 8.27 -7.97 19.00
N HIS A 75 9.39 -8.45 18.43
CA HIS A 75 10.67 -7.73 18.45
C HIS A 75 10.58 -6.39 17.70
N LEU A 76 9.89 -6.36 16.55
CA LEU A 76 9.64 -5.16 15.77
C LEU A 76 8.76 -4.18 16.53
N LEU A 77 7.74 -4.66 17.23
CA LEU A 77 6.83 -3.84 18.02
C LEU A 77 7.53 -3.27 19.26
N GLN A 78 8.33 -4.07 19.97
CA GLN A 78 9.19 -3.58 21.05
C GLN A 78 10.19 -2.54 20.55
N PHE A 79 10.81 -2.81 19.39
CA PHE A 79 11.72 -1.89 18.72
C PHE A 79 11.02 -0.56 18.39
N LEU A 80 9.87 -0.58 17.72
CA LEU A 80 9.13 0.63 17.34
C LEU A 80 8.60 1.40 18.56
N ASN A 81 8.11 0.70 19.58
CA ASN A 81 7.66 1.31 20.83
C ASN A 81 8.80 1.99 21.61
N SER A 82 10.04 1.53 21.44
CA SER A 82 11.20 2.21 22.03
C SER A 82 11.42 3.63 21.51
N PHE A 83 10.79 3.97 20.38
CA PHE A 83 10.78 5.30 19.78
C PHE A 83 9.44 6.03 19.95
N GLY A 84 8.48 5.46 20.70
CA GLY A 84 7.08 5.90 20.78
C GLY A 84 6.83 7.33 21.30
N GLN A 85 7.88 8.10 21.61
CA GLN A 85 7.77 9.54 21.87
C GLN A 85 7.88 10.41 20.61
N GLU A 86 8.25 9.83 19.46
CA GLU A 86 8.18 10.53 18.17
C GLU A 86 6.75 10.40 17.61
N GLU A 87 5.91 11.44 17.75
CA GLU A 87 4.53 11.49 17.19
C GLU A 87 4.46 11.07 15.71
N LYS A 88 5.56 11.29 14.98
CA LYS A 88 5.68 10.98 13.54
C LYS A 88 5.73 9.50 13.21
N ILE A 89 6.09 8.62 14.16
CA ILE A 89 6.24 7.19 13.89
C ILE A 89 4.88 6.54 13.67
N LEU A 90 3.88 6.87 14.50
CA LEU A 90 2.54 6.32 14.34
C LEU A 90 1.92 6.79 13.02
N ALA A 91 2.02 8.08 12.70
CA ALA A 91 1.53 8.62 11.43
C ALA A 91 2.23 7.95 10.22
N SER A 92 3.54 7.76 10.29
CA SER A 92 4.32 7.07 9.26
C SER A 92 3.94 5.59 9.13
N ALA A 93 3.67 4.92 10.25
CA ALA A 93 3.20 3.55 10.31
C ALA A 93 1.80 3.38 9.69
N GLN A 94 0.90 4.33 9.93
CA GLN A 94 -0.44 4.37 9.34
C GLN A 94 -0.38 4.62 7.83
N LYS A 95 0.49 5.52 7.36
CA LYS A 95 0.75 5.71 5.91
C LYS A 95 1.28 4.43 5.25
N ALA A 96 2.25 3.78 5.89
CA ALA A 96 2.77 2.50 5.40
C ALA A 96 1.71 1.38 5.41
N TYR A 97 0.79 1.39 6.38
CA TYR A 97 -0.33 0.45 6.44
C TYR A 97 -1.26 0.63 5.24
N HIS A 98 -1.62 1.88 4.90
CA HIS A 98 -2.43 2.17 3.71
C HIS A 98 -1.77 1.67 2.43
N ALA A 99 -0.46 1.89 2.27
CA ALA A 99 0.27 1.41 1.09
C ALA A 99 0.30 -0.12 0.95
N CYS A 100 0.06 -0.85 2.04
CA CYS A 100 0.02 -2.31 2.06
C CYS A 100 -1.40 -2.89 2.02
N SER A 101 -2.41 -2.07 2.24
CA SER A 101 -3.80 -2.51 2.32
C SER A 101 -4.46 -2.48 0.94
N PRO A 102 -5.21 -3.52 0.55
CA PRO A 102 -6.07 -3.45 -0.62
C PRO A 102 -7.09 -2.30 -0.52
N GLU A 103 -7.51 -1.74 -1.64
CA GLU A 103 -8.49 -0.63 -1.67
C GLU A 103 -9.81 -1.00 -0.97
N ASP A 104 -10.28 -2.23 -1.17
CA ASP A 104 -11.51 -2.75 -0.56
C ASP A 104 -11.30 -3.35 0.84
N TRP A 105 -10.19 -3.03 1.53
CA TRP A 105 -9.93 -3.59 2.85
C TRP A 105 -10.94 -3.05 3.88
N PRO A 106 -11.79 -3.91 4.49
CA PRO A 106 -12.97 -3.46 5.24
C PRO A 106 -12.62 -2.90 6.63
N ASN A 107 -11.38 -3.07 7.09
CA ASN A 107 -11.00 -2.69 8.44
C ASN A 107 -10.37 -1.29 8.46
N PRO A 108 -10.82 -0.41 9.37
CA PRO A 108 -10.24 0.93 9.52
C PRO A 108 -8.77 0.84 9.96
N VAL A 109 -8.02 1.90 9.68
CA VAL A 109 -6.62 1.98 10.11
C VAL A 109 -6.55 2.05 11.63
N PRO A 110 -5.78 1.16 12.28
CA PRO A 110 -5.69 1.18 13.74
C PRO A 110 -4.92 2.40 14.29
N ASP A 111 -5.32 2.84 15.49
CA ASP A 111 -4.75 4.01 16.18
C ASP A 111 -3.45 3.72 16.95
N ASN A 112 -2.93 2.49 16.85
CA ASN A 112 -1.71 2.09 17.54
C ASN A 112 -0.94 1.01 16.75
N LEU A 113 0.36 0.92 16.99
CA LEU A 113 1.27 -0.01 16.30
C LEU A 113 0.88 -1.48 16.48
N THR A 114 0.39 -1.85 17.66
CA THR A 114 -0.10 -3.21 17.95
C THR A 114 -1.28 -3.58 17.07
N GLY A 115 -2.25 -2.67 16.94
CA GLY A 115 -3.41 -2.82 16.07
C GLY A 115 -2.97 -2.93 14.61
N ILE A 116 -2.06 -2.06 14.15
CA ILE A 116 -1.53 -2.08 12.78
C ILE A 116 -0.93 -3.45 12.46
N LEU A 117 -0.04 -3.98 13.29
CA LEU A 117 0.58 -5.30 13.06
C LEU A 117 -0.45 -6.44 13.12
N SER A 118 -1.44 -6.37 14.00
CA SER A 118 -2.52 -7.35 14.09
C SER A 118 -3.36 -7.40 12.81
N GLU A 119 -3.68 -6.23 12.24
CA GLU A 119 -4.43 -6.14 10.98
C GLU A 119 -3.60 -6.56 9.78
N LEU A 120 -2.32 -6.18 9.70
CA LEU A 120 -1.42 -6.60 8.62
C LEU A 120 -1.29 -8.13 8.53
N LYS A 121 -1.35 -8.85 9.67
CA LYS A 121 -1.37 -10.32 9.70
C LYS A 121 -2.63 -10.93 9.06
N LYS A 122 -3.72 -10.19 8.97
CA LYS A 122 -5.00 -10.64 8.39
C LYS A 122 -5.07 -10.39 6.88
N ILE A 123 -4.28 -9.45 6.36
CA ILE A 123 -4.28 -9.10 4.94
C ILE A 123 -3.74 -10.27 4.11
N PRO A 124 -4.44 -10.69 3.04
CA PRO A 124 -3.95 -11.75 2.16
C PRO A 124 -2.67 -11.29 1.44
N GLN A 125 -1.66 -12.16 1.41
CA GLN A 125 -0.31 -11.85 0.89
C GLN A 125 -0.26 -11.49 -0.60
N GLY A 126 -1.27 -11.87 -1.38
CA GLY A 126 -1.31 -11.65 -2.82
C GLY A 126 -0.21 -12.44 -3.55
N SER A 127 0.33 -11.87 -4.63
CA SER A 127 1.34 -12.49 -5.50
C SER A 127 2.79 -12.16 -5.13
N SER A 128 3.03 -11.32 -4.11
CA SER A 128 4.39 -10.91 -3.74
C SER A 128 5.14 -12.04 -3.05
N LYS A 129 6.43 -12.15 -3.36
CA LYS A 129 7.36 -13.04 -2.65
C LYS A 129 7.66 -12.59 -1.21
N TYR A 130 7.33 -11.34 -0.88
CA TYR A 130 7.44 -10.78 0.47
C TYR A 130 6.10 -10.81 1.19
N THR A 131 6.13 -11.00 2.49
CA THR A 131 4.97 -10.88 3.36
C THR A 131 4.51 -9.42 3.45
N ILE A 132 3.24 -9.22 3.81
CA ILE A 132 2.67 -7.88 3.99
C ILE A 132 3.43 -7.08 5.05
N ILE A 133 3.89 -7.72 6.12
CA ILE A 133 4.67 -7.07 7.18
C ILE A 133 6.05 -6.65 6.67
N GLU A 134 6.73 -7.51 5.90
CA GLU A 134 8.01 -7.14 5.29
C GLU A 134 7.85 -5.93 4.37
N ARG A 135 6.81 -5.92 3.52
CA ARG A 135 6.48 -4.76 2.68
C ARG A 135 6.20 -3.51 3.50
N TRP A 136 5.43 -3.63 4.56
CA TRP A 136 5.13 -2.55 5.49
C TRP A 136 6.40 -1.97 6.12
N VAL A 137 7.33 -2.82 6.58
CA VAL A 137 8.66 -2.39 7.07
C VAL A 137 9.46 -1.69 5.96
N GLY A 138 9.39 -2.20 4.72
CA GLY A 138 9.98 -1.55 3.56
C GLY A 138 9.47 -0.12 3.37
N TYR A 139 8.14 0.07 3.32
CA TYR A 139 7.52 1.39 3.20
C TYR A 139 7.91 2.31 4.36
N LEU A 140 7.87 1.80 5.58
CA LEU A 140 8.22 2.56 6.78
C LEU A 140 9.69 3.00 6.75
N ALA A 141 10.63 2.12 6.39
CA ALA A 141 12.05 2.43 6.33
C ALA A 141 12.40 3.49 5.26
N THR A 142 11.63 3.54 4.17
CA THR A 142 11.79 4.52 3.08
C THR A 142 11.14 5.87 3.34
N ASN A 143 10.43 6.04 4.45
CA ASN A 143 9.73 7.28 4.76
C ASN A 143 10.72 8.38 5.23
N HIS A 144 10.75 9.49 4.48
CA HIS A 144 11.61 10.65 4.76
C HIS A 144 11.16 11.48 5.99
N GLU A 145 9.95 11.27 6.48
CA GLU A 145 9.41 11.95 7.67
C GLU A 145 10.00 11.40 8.98
N LEU A 146 10.60 10.20 8.93
CA LEU A 146 11.27 9.57 10.07
C LEU A 146 12.67 10.14 10.31
N SER A 147 13.09 10.20 11.57
CA SER A 147 14.45 10.59 11.91
C SER A 147 15.47 9.60 11.31
N GLN A 148 16.66 10.09 10.94
CA GLN A 148 17.73 9.23 10.39
C GLN A 148 18.12 8.10 11.35
N SER A 149 17.99 8.32 12.66
CA SER A 149 18.22 7.31 13.70
C SER A 149 17.22 6.15 13.59
N VAL A 150 15.93 6.46 13.45
CA VAL A 150 14.86 5.47 13.30
C VAL A 150 14.96 4.75 11.97
N SER A 151 15.12 5.49 10.86
CA SER A 151 15.27 4.90 9.52
C SER A 151 16.51 4.01 9.42
N GLY A 152 17.66 4.44 9.95
CA GLY A 152 18.88 3.64 9.97
C GLY A 152 18.73 2.32 10.72
N LYS A 153 18.05 2.35 11.87
CA LYS A 153 17.78 1.13 12.64
C LYS A 153 16.71 0.23 12.00
N LEU A 154 15.70 0.79 11.33
CA LEU A 154 14.74 0.03 10.52
C LEU A 154 15.44 -0.68 9.36
N HIS A 155 16.38 -0.01 8.70
CA HIS A 155 17.21 -0.61 7.66
C HIS A 155 18.08 -1.75 8.20
N GLN A 156 18.65 -1.59 9.39
CA GLN A 156 19.40 -2.66 10.05
C GLN A 156 18.50 -3.86 10.36
N TRP A 157 17.36 -3.63 11.00
CA TRP A 157 16.39 -4.69 11.32
C TRP A 157 15.93 -5.41 10.03
N GLY A 158 15.63 -4.67 8.97
CA GLY A 158 15.23 -5.23 7.68
C GLY A 158 16.30 -6.14 7.06
N LYS A 159 17.58 -5.75 7.13
CA LYS A 159 18.69 -6.59 6.65
C LYS A 159 18.83 -7.90 7.42
N GLU A 160 18.60 -7.86 8.72
CA GLU A 160 18.74 -9.02 9.62
C GLU A 160 17.56 -9.99 9.52
N ASN A 161 16.36 -9.48 9.19
CA ASN A 161 15.10 -10.24 9.32
C ASN A 161 14.38 -10.51 7.99
N ILE A 162 14.75 -9.84 6.88
CA ILE A 162 14.06 -9.95 5.60
C ILE A 162 15.03 -10.49 4.53
N LYS A 163 14.71 -11.67 3.98
CA LYS A 163 15.54 -12.29 2.93
C LYS A 163 15.43 -11.49 1.64
N GLY A 164 16.55 -10.98 1.12
CA GLY A 164 16.56 -10.16 -0.08
C GLY A 164 16.03 -8.73 0.16
N TYR A 165 16.30 -8.16 1.34
CA TYR A 165 15.87 -6.82 1.73
C TYR A 165 16.22 -5.71 0.73
N SER A 166 17.38 -5.77 0.09
CA SER A 166 17.77 -4.79 -0.93
C SER A 166 16.83 -4.82 -2.14
N ASP A 167 16.32 -6.00 -2.51
CA ASP A 167 15.40 -6.13 -3.63
C ASP A 167 14.00 -5.67 -3.23
N LEU A 168 13.59 -5.92 -1.98
CA LEU A 168 12.35 -5.38 -1.42
C LEU A 168 12.37 -3.85 -1.45
N LEU A 169 13.47 -3.23 -1.01
CA LEU A 169 13.58 -1.77 -1.05
C LEU A 169 13.50 -1.24 -2.47
N LYS A 170 14.13 -1.91 -3.45
CA LYS A 170 13.97 -1.52 -4.87
C LYS A 170 12.53 -1.67 -5.34
N GLU A 171 11.82 -2.73 -4.96
CA GLU A 171 10.41 -2.93 -5.30
C GLU A 171 9.54 -1.80 -4.71
N VAL A 172 9.68 -1.52 -3.42
CA VAL A 172 8.95 -0.47 -2.70
C VAL A 172 9.29 0.93 -3.23
N VAL A 173 10.57 1.21 -3.45
CA VAL A 173 11.04 2.52 -3.95
C VAL A 173 10.65 2.70 -5.42
N ASN A 174 10.71 1.68 -6.27
CA ASN A 174 10.26 1.79 -7.65
C ASN A 174 8.75 2.03 -7.73
N ILE A 175 7.96 1.38 -6.87
CA ILE A 175 6.53 1.68 -6.73
C ILE A 175 6.33 3.14 -6.31
N GLN A 176 7.17 3.69 -5.42
CA GLN A 176 7.08 5.10 -4.99
C GLN A 176 7.62 6.13 -6.00
N ILE A 177 8.56 5.75 -6.88
CA ILE A 177 9.21 6.67 -7.83
C ILE A 177 8.35 6.94 -9.07
N SER A 178 7.44 6.04 -9.44
CA SER A 178 6.69 6.15 -10.70
C SER A 178 5.27 6.73 -10.58
N ILE A 179 4.83 7.16 -9.39
CA ILE A 179 3.44 7.60 -9.23
C ILE A 179 3.33 9.10 -9.48
N ASN A 180 3.20 9.48 -10.75
CA ASN A 180 2.62 10.77 -11.06
C ASN A 180 1.20 10.78 -10.50
N SER A 181 0.92 11.76 -9.65
CA SER A 181 -0.39 11.93 -9.03
C SER A 181 -1.04 13.17 -9.61
N TYR A 182 -2.35 13.10 -9.83
CA TYR A 182 -3.12 14.18 -10.40
C TYR A 182 -4.28 14.53 -9.47
N LEU A 183 -4.40 15.80 -9.13
CA LEU A 183 -5.60 16.38 -8.58
C LEU A 183 -6.31 17.12 -9.71
N MET A 184 -7.46 16.60 -10.14
CA MET A 184 -8.31 17.24 -11.14
C MET A 184 -9.42 17.99 -10.43
N VAL A 185 -9.52 19.30 -10.66
CA VAL A 185 -10.59 20.14 -10.11
C VAL A 185 -11.39 20.74 -11.26
N VAL A 186 -12.68 20.44 -11.31
CA VAL A 186 -13.59 20.94 -12.33
C VAL A 186 -14.51 21.99 -11.74
N VAL A 187 -14.44 23.19 -12.31
CA VAL A 187 -15.25 24.34 -11.94
C VAL A 187 -16.27 24.61 -13.05
N ASN A 188 -17.55 24.59 -12.70
CA ASN A 188 -18.65 24.86 -13.62
C ASN A 188 -19.46 26.06 -13.14
N THR A 189 -19.93 26.89 -14.06
CA THR A 189 -20.82 28.02 -13.74
C THR A 189 -22.17 27.52 -13.23
N SER A 190 -22.70 28.12 -12.17
CA SER A 190 -24.08 27.89 -11.77
C SER A 190 -25.03 28.64 -12.70
N ASN A 191 -25.89 27.91 -13.41
CA ASN A 191 -26.88 28.50 -14.32
C ASN A 191 -27.96 29.34 -13.60
N GLN A 192 -27.92 29.43 -12.27
CA GLN A 192 -28.92 30.14 -11.47
C GLN A 192 -28.61 31.62 -11.22
N SER A 193 -27.39 32.09 -11.51
CA SER A 193 -26.98 33.47 -11.17
C SER A 193 -27.24 34.51 -12.26
N SER A 194 -27.44 34.11 -13.52
CA SER A 194 -27.38 35.04 -14.66
C SER A 194 -28.72 35.56 -15.18
N VAL A 195 -29.86 35.02 -14.74
CA VAL A 195 -31.18 35.38 -15.31
C VAL A 195 -31.92 36.44 -14.48
N SER A 196 -31.56 36.65 -13.20
CA SER A 196 -32.45 37.35 -12.27
C SER A 196 -31.89 38.63 -11.62
N ASN A 197 -30.57 38.80 -11.48
CA ASN A 197 -29.99 40.00 -10.84
C ASN A 197 -28.51 40.21 -11.22
N SER A 198 -28.18 41.30 -11.91
CA SER A 198 -26.79 41.65 -12.30
C SER A 198 -25.86 42.05 -11.14
N ASN A 199 -26.35 42.05 -9.90
CA ASN A 199 -25.60 42.42 -8.70
C ASN A 199 -25.25 41.22 -7.80
N GLN A 200 -25.55 39.99 -8.21
CA GLN A 200 -25.14 38.80 -7.47
C GLN A 200 -23.78 38.32 -7.94
N GLU A 201 -22.88 38.05 -6.99
CA GLU A 201 -21.60 37.41 -7.27
C GLU A 201 -21.82 36.07 -7.99
N GLU A 202 -20.99 35.83 -9.01
CA GLU A 202 -21.02 34.59 -9.78
C GLU A 202 -20.72 33.41 -8.86
N LYS A 203 -21.53 32.35 -8.99
CA LYS A 203 -21.39 31.13 -8.20
C LYS A 203 -21.02 29.95 -9.06
N TYR A 204 -20.25 29.05 -8.48
CA TYR A 204 -19.62 27.93 -9.17
C TYR A 204 -19.89 26.60 -8.46
N PHE A 205 -20.03 25.53 -9.23
CA PHE A 205 -19.96 24.16 -8.75
C PHE A 205 -18.53 23.66 -8.89
N VAL A 206 -17.95 23.11 -7.83
CA VAL A 206 -16.57 22.62 -7.83
C VAL A 206 -16.54 21.15 -7.44
N ASN A 207 -15.91 20.33 -8.28
CA ASN A 207 -15.73 18.91 -8.01
C ASN A 207 -14.24 18.56 -8.10
N GLY A 208 -13.77 17.67 -7.22
CA GLY A 208 -12.39 17.22 -7.16
C GLY A 208 -12.26 15.71 -7.37
N TRP A 209 -11.24 15.29 -8.10
CA TRP A 209 -10.86 13.88 -8.25
C TRP A 209 -9.35 13.73 -8.07
N PHE A 210 -8.96 12.63 -7.44
CA PHE A 210 -7.58 12.22 -7.31
C PHE A 210 -7.31 11.00 -8.19
N ARG A 211 -6.16 10.96 -8.85
CA ARG A 211 -5.73 9.85 -9.70
C ARG A 211 -4.25 9.56 -9.53
N GLN A 212 -3.87 8.29 -9.51
CA GLN A 212 -2.48 7.86 -9.58
C GLN A 212 -2.22 7.14 -10.90
N GLU A 213 -1.06 7.36 -11.52
CA GLU A 213 -0.74 6.79 -12.84
C GLU A 213 -0.65 5.25 -12.85
N ASN A 214 -0.46 4.64 -11.68
CA ASN A 214 -0.45 3.18 -11.52
C ASN A 214 -1.86 2.56 -11.46
N ASP A 215 -2.91 3.38 -11.39
CA ASP A 215 -4.28 2.90 -11.39
C ASP A 215 -4.68 2.40 -12.78
N THR A 216 -5.43 1.31 -12.85
CA THR A 216 -6.09 0.91 -14.09
C THR A 216 -6.89 2.08 -14.63
N ALA A 217 -6.93 2.24 -15.96
CA ALA A 217 -7.27 3.49 -16.68
C ALA A 217 -8.64 4.16 -16.39
N LEU A 218 -9.40 3.71 -15.39
CA LEU A 218 -10.72 4.18 -14.98
C LEU A 218 -10.82 4.64 -13.51
N ASP A 219 -9.81 4.44 -12.66
CA ASP A 219 -9.95 4.72 -11.21
C ASP A 219 -9.55 6.17 -10.89
N CYS A 220 -10.53 7.08 -11.02
CA CYS A 220 -10.43 8.42 -10.45
C CYS A 220 -11.22 8.44 -9.14
N ALA A 221 -10.54 8.56 -8.01
CA ALA A 221 -11.19 8.63 -6.70
C ALA A 221 -11.86 10.00 -6.52
N PRO A 222 -13.19 10.08 -6.37
CA PRO A 222 -13.86 11.35 -6.10
C PRO A 222 -13.45 11.86 -4.71
N LEU A 223 -13.10 13.13 -4.64
CA LEU A 223 -12.84 13.83 -3.38
C LEU A 223 -14.15 14.42 -2.88
N SER A 224 -14.44 14.23 -1.60
CA SER A 224 -15.68 14.70 -1.03
C SER A 224 -15.48 16.11 -0.46
N PRO A 225 -16.25 17.12 -0.90
CA PRO A 225 -16.25 18.39 -0.19
C PRO A 225 -16.72 18.16 1.26
N PRO A 226 -16.29 18.98 2.23
CA PRO A 226 -16.74 18.87 3.62
C PRO A 226 -18.27 18.95 3.68
N GLN A 227 -18.89 18.23 4.62
CA GLN A 227 -20.35 18.30 4.85
C GLN A 227 -20.88 19.73 5.10
N TYR A 228 -19.99 20.66 5.45
CA TYR A 228 -20.31 22.07 5.73
C TYR A 228 -20.11 23.01 4.54
N PHE A 229 -19.60 22.54 3.41
CA PHE A 229 -19.41 23.40 2.24
C PHE A 229 -20.73 23.60 1.51
N PRO A 230 -21.07 24.84 1.09
CA PRO A 230 -22.26 25.08 0.29
C PRO A 230 -22.13 24.36 -1.07
N GLU A 231 -23.28 23.99 -1.64
CA GLU A 231 -23.36 23.31 -2.95
C GLU A 231 -22.76 24.15 -4.09
N THR A 232 -22.77 25.48 -3.93
CA THR A 232 -22.14 26.43 -4.86
C THR A 232 -21.29 27.44 -4.10
N VAL A 233 -20.20 27.86 -4.73
CA VAL A 233 -19.11 28.62 -4.10
C VAL A 233 -18.75 29.85 -4.94
N THR A 234 -18.24 30.90 -4.32
CA THR A 234 -17.66 32.06 -5.04
C THR A 234 -16.25 31.74 -5.53
N ALA A 235 -15.67 32.60 -6.37
CA ALA A 235 -14.29 32.41 -6.87
C ALA A 235 -13.26 32.30 -5.74
N ASP A 236 -13.38 33.12 -4.70
CA ASP A 236 -12.46 33.11 -3.55
C ASP A 236 -12.61 31.82 -2.72
N GLU A 237 -13.82 31.27 -2.62
CA GLU A 237 -14.09 30.03 -1.90
C GLU A 237 -13.53 28.78 -2.62
N ILE A 238 -13.25 28.86 -3.93
CA ILE A 238 -12.60 27.76 -4.68
C ILE A 238 -11.22 27.46 -4.08
N GLN A 239 -10.47 28.51 -3.71
CA GLN A 239 -9.15 28.38 -3.11
C GLN A 239 -9.21 27.64 -1.76
N GLU A 240 -10.20 27.96 -0.93
CA GLU A 240 -10.37 27.26 0.35
C GLU A 240 -10.76 25.80 0.16
N LEU A 241 -11.59 25.49 -0.84
CA LEU A 241 -11.93 24.11 -1.17
C LEU A 241 -10.71 23.32 -1.68
N LEU A 242 -9.80 23.97 -2.40
CA LEU A 242 -8.56 23.36 -2.87
C LEU A 242 -7.66 22.92 -1.71
N LYS A 243 -7.56 23.74 -0.65
CA LYS A 243 -6.84 23.37 0.58
C LYS A 243 -7.43 22.11 1.22
N VAL A 244 -8.75 22.00 1.24
CA VAL A 244 -9.43 20.80 1.77
C VAL A 244 -9.05 19.56 0.96
N PHE A 245 -9.13 19.63 -0.37
CA PHE A 245 -8.76 18.50 -1.23
C PHE A 245 -7.30 18.08 -1.02
N LEU A 246 -6.37 19.03 -0.95
CA LEU A 246 -4.96 18.75 -0.68
C LEU A 246 -4.76 18.08 0.69
N LYS A 247 -5.48 18.54 1.72
CA LYS A 247 -5.44 17.93 3.06
C LYS A 247 -6.00 16.51 3.07
N GLU A 248 -7.13 16.29 2.39
CA GLU A 248 -7.71 14.95 2.25
C GLU A 248 -6.73 14.01 1.55
N ILE A 249 -6.10 14.49 0.47
CA ILE A 249 -5.07 13.73 -0.25
C ILE A 249 -3.91 13.40 0.72
N GLY A 250 -3.46 14.37 1.52
CA GLY A 250 -2.48 14.26 2.64
C GLY A 250 -2.68 13.13 3.60
N ILE A 251 -3.93 12.87 3.91
CA ILE A 251 -4.30 11.88 4.90
C ILE A 251 -4.40 10.50 4.24
N LYS A 252 -4.94 10.43 3.02
CA LYS A 252 -5.35 9.18 2.39
C LYS A 252 -4.30 8.56 1.48
N TYR A 253 -3.46 9.36 0.83
CA TYR A 253 -2.60 8.90 -0.25
C TYR A 253 -1.12 9.24 0.00
N ILE A 254 -0.24 8.47 -0.59
CA ILE A 254 1.19 8.79 -0.69
C ILE A 254 1.44 9.30 -2.11
N TRP A 255 1.97 10.51 -2.24
CA TRP A 255 2.37 11.08 -3.53
C TRP A 255 3.75 11.72 -3.44
N ARG A 256 4.43 11.83 -4.59
CA ARG A 256 5.77 12.43 -4.68
C ARG A 256 5.85 13.56 -5.71
N GLN A 257 4.93 13.58 -6.67
CA GLN A 257 4.81 14.59 -7.74
C GLN A 257 3.33 14.79 -8.05
N LEU A 258 2.70 15.75 -7.35
CA LEU A 258 1.29 16.09 -7.56
C LEU A 258 1.19 17.20 -8.62
N THR A 259 0.50 16.89 -9.71
CA THR A 259 0.05 17.88 -10.68
C THR A 259 -1.39 18.26 -10.38
N ILE A 260 -1.68 19.55 -10.34
CA ILE A 260 -3.02 20.08 -10.10
C ILE A 260 -3.57 20.56 -11.44
N GLU A 261 -4.57 19.87 -11.99
CA GLU A 261 -5.23 20.26 -13.22
C GLU A 261 -6.57 20.94 -12.91
N LEU A 262 -6.63 22.25 -13.15
CA LEU A 262 -7.80 23.10 -12.94
C LEU A 262 -8.55 23.26 -14.26
N PHE A 263 -9.77 22.75 -14.33
CA PHE A 263 -10.69 22.98 -15.45
C PHE A 263 -11.63 24.15 -15.08
N LEU A 264 -11.34 25.32 -15.63
CA LEU A 264 -12.02 26.57 -15.28
C LEU A 264 -12.97 27.04 -16.39
N PRO A 265 -14.12 27.66 -16.05
CA PRO A 265 -14.93 28.36 -17.02
C PRO A 265 -14.19 29.59 -17.55
N LEU A 266 -14.57 30.06 -18.75
CA LEU A 266 -13.91 31.19 -19.42
C LEU A 266 -13.83 32.45 -18.54
N THR A 267 -14.81 32.67 -17.66
CA THR A 267 -14.84 33.80 -16.72
C THR A 267 -13.68 33.78 -15.73
N LEU A 268 -13.16 32.60 -15.39
CA LEU A 268 -12.08 32.40 -14.43
C LEU A 268 -10.71 32.14 -15.10
N MET A 269 -10.66 31.94 -16.42
CA MET A 269 -9.42 31.58 -17.14
C MET A 269 -8.31 32.63 -17.06
N ASN A 270 -8.65 33.91 -16.82
CA ASN A 270 -7.68 34.99 -16.70
C ASN A 270 -7.21 35.24 -15.26
N GLN A 271 -7.67 34.44 -14.30
CA GLN A 271 -7.21 34.55 -12.93
C GLN A 271 -5.81 33.93 -12.77
N ALA A 272 -4.98 34.56 -11.94
CA ALA A 272 -3.64 34.07 -11.61
C ALA A 272 -3.74 32.92 -10.60
N VAL A 273 -4.31 31.79 -11.03
CA VAL A 273 -4.63 30.65 -10.16
C VAL A 273 -3.40 29.96 -9.58
N ASP A 274 -2.26 30.10 -10.23
CA ASP A 274 -0.94 29.69 -9.72
C ASP A 274 -0.50 30.48 -8.47
N THR A 275 -1.10 31.66 -8.25
CA THR A 275 -0.84 32.51 -7.08
C THR A 275 -1.79 32.28 -5.91
N TRP A 276 -2.76 31.38 -6.05
CA TRP A 276 -3.69 31.05 -4.97
C TRP A 276 -2.93 30.47 -3.77
N ASN A 277 -3.20 31.03 -2.58
CA ASN A 277 -2.52 30.61 -1.36
C ASN A 277 -3.10 29.31 -0.81
N ILE A 278 -2.21 28.36 -0.57
CA ILE A 278 -2.44 27.11 0.16
C ILE A 278 -1.62 27.12 1.44
N ASP A 279 -1.93 26.21 2.37
CA ASP A 279 -1.12 26.06 3.57
C ASP A 279 0.07 25.14 3.26
N ASP A 280 1.29 25.59 3.57
CA ASP A 280 2.49 24.78 3.48
C ASP A 280 2.53 23.70 4.60
N GLY A 281 3.57 22.86 4.61
CA GLY A 281 3.75 21.83 5.64
C GLY A 281 3.88 22.35 7.08
N LEU A 282 4.00 23.66 7.27
CA LEU A 282 4.09 24.35 8.56
C LEU A 282 2.86 25.23 8.84
N GLY A 283 1.87 25.27 7.94
CA GLY A 283 0.65 26.06 8.07
C GLY A 283 0.79 27.53 7.64
N PHE A 284 1.85 27.89 6.93
CA PHE A 284 2.01 29.23 6.36
C PHE A 284 1.42 29.31 4.95
N PRO A 285 0.78 30.44 4.59
CA PRO A 285 0.25 30.64 3.25
C PRO A 285 1.39 30.71 2.23
N THR A 286 1.36 29.83 1.24
CA THR A 286 2.28 29.79 0.10
C THR A 286 1.50 29.70 -1.22
N PRO A 287 1.95 30.37 -2.31
CA PRO A 287 1.34 30.21 -3.62
C PRO A 287 1.40 28.76 -4.12
N ILE A 288 0.29 28.26 -4.65
CA ILE A 288 0.17 26.87 -5.09
C ILE A 288 1.17 26.50 -6.20
N GLY A 289 1.50 27.44 -7.09
CA GLY A 289 2.47 27.24 -8.16
C GLY A 289 3.92 27.12 -7.69
N CYS A 290 4.21 27.45 -6.43
CA CYS A 290 5.54 27.24 -5.83
C CYS A 290 5.74 25.78 -5.40
N GLU A 291 4.67 25.12 -4.95
CA GLU A 291 4.72 23.76 -4.40
C GLU A 291 4.33 22.69 -5.43
N TYR A 292 3.44 23.04 -6.36
CA TYR A 292 2.84 22.09 -7.28
C TYR A 292 2.92 22.57 -8.73
N GLN A 293 2.98 21.62 -9.65
CA GLN A 293 2.74 21.92 -11.06
C GLN A 293 1.25 22.17 -11.27
N VAL A 294 0.90 23.39 -11.70
CA VAL A 294 -0.49 23.77 -11.97
C VAL A 294 -0.74 23.83 -13.47
N LEU A 295 -1.73 23.08 -13.93
CA LEU A 295 -2.20 23.08 -15.32
C LEU A 295 -3.59 23.70 -15.38
N VAL A 296 -3.76 24.77 -16.14
CA VAL A 296 -5.05 25.42 -16.33
C VAL A 296 -5.62 25.04 -17.68
N ARG A 297 -6.86 24.56 -17.67
CA ARG A 297 -7.62 24.13 -18.85
C ARG A 297 -8.98 24.82 -18.85
N SER A 298 -9.50 25.09 -20.04
CA SER A 298 -10.92 25.48 -20.15
C SER A 298 -11.81 24.28 -19.84
N SER A 299 -12.84 24.47 -19.01
CA SER A 299 -13.85 23.46 -18.71
C SER A 299 -14.67 23.06 -19.94
N GLU A 300 -14.70 23.90 -20.99
CA GLU A 300 -15.31 23.56 -22.28
C GLU A 300 -14.65 22.34 -22.93
N ARG A 301 -13.39 22.03 -22.59
CA ARG A 301 -12.69 20.83 -23.08
C ARG A 301 -13.36 19.53 -22.66
N LEU A 302 -14.14 19.56 -21.59
CA LEU A 302 -14.87 18.41 -21.08
C LEU A 302 -16.19 18.18 -21.84
N LEU A 303 -16.65 19.16 -22.61
CA LEU A 303 -17.91 19.05 -23.36
C LEU A 303 -17.75 18.10 -24.56
N PRO A 304 -18.74 17.25 -24.87
CA PRO A 304 -18.70 16.37 -26.03
C PRO A 304 -18.48 17.12 -27.36
N THR A 305 -18.92 18.38 -27.43
CA THR A 305 -18.73 19.26 -28.59
C THR A 305 -17.27 19.60 -28.85
N TYR A 306 -16.42 19.66 -27.81
CA TYR A 306 -14.99 19.95 -27.95
C TYR A 306 -14.26 18.87 -28.76
N ARG A 307 -14.67 17.60 -28.65
CA ARG A 307 -14.10 16.50 -29.45
C ARG A 307 -14.17 16.75 -30.96
N ARG A 308 -15.17 17.51 -31.43
CA ARG A 308 -15.29 17.88 -32.86
C ARG A 308 -14.19 18.84 -33.31
N TYR A 309 -13.66 19.65 -32.41
CA TYR A 309 -12.64 20.65 -32.70
C TYR A 309 -11.22 20.15 -32.38
N GLN A 310 -11.09 19.08 -31.59
CA GLN A 310 -9.80 18.54 -31.14
C GLN A 310 -8.85 18.24 -32.31
N GLY A 311 -9.33 17.60 -33.39
CA GLY A 311 -8.52 17.32 -34.58
C GLY A 311 -8.02 18.61 -35.26
N CYS A 312 -8.89 19.60 -35.43
CA CYS A 312 -8.52 20.89 -36.01
C CYS A 312 -7.49 21.66 -35.16
N TRP A 313 -7.56 21.53 -33.83
CA TRP A 313 -6.57 22.13 -32.94
C TRP A 313 -5.23 21.42 -33.04
N GLN A 314 -5.23 20.08 -33.10
CA GLN A 314 -4.01 19.28 -33.22
C GLN A 314 -3.28 19.57 -34.53
N GLU A 315 -4.00 19.61 -35.65
CA GLU A 315 -3.43 20.02 -36.95
C GLU A 315 -2.81 21.42 -36.91
N LYS A 316 -3.44 22.38 -36.22
CA LYS A 316 -2.88 23.73 -36.07
C LYS A 316 -1.63 23.78 -35.19
N TRP A 317 -1.57 22.92 -34.18
CA TRP A 317 -0.43 22.86 -33.26
C TRP A 317 0.77 22.16 -33.91
N ASP A 318 0.53 21.16 -34.77
CA ASP A 318 1.59 20.49 -35.54
C ASP A 318 2.23 21.41 -36.61
N LEU A 319 1.58 22.54 -36.93
CA LEU A 319 2.07 23.54 -37.87
C LEU A 319 2.89 24.68 -37.21
N LEU A 320 3.00 24.70 -35.89
CA LEU A 320 3.74 25.71 -35.10
C LEU A 320 5.10 25.17 -34.64
#